data_AF-A0AAU4XZL0-F1
#
_entry.id   AF-A0AAU4XZL0-F1
#
_cell.length_a   1.000
_cell.length_b   1.000
_cell.length_c   1.000
_cell.angle_alpha   90.00
_cell.angle_beta   90.00
_cell.angle_gamma   90.00
#
_symmetry.space_group_name_H-M   'P 1'
#
loop_
_entity.id
_entity.type
_entity.pdbx_description
1 polymer ?
#
loop_
_entity_poly.entity_id
_entity_poly.type
_entity_poly.pdbx_seq_one_letter_code
_entity_poly.pdbx_strand_id
1 'polypeptide(L)'
;MKTLVAMAGRDWLTVVLLPGYVPELNPVEGLWAHIKRSPANLAARALSELETRLRRRLKALQYRHSNLGGFLAGTGLTLDRPN
;
A
#
# COMPACT_ATOMS: atom_id res chain seq x y z
N MET A 1 -14.94 -15.13 6.15
CA MET A 1 -13.86 -16.14 6.02
C MET A 1 -14.07 -17.17 4.89
N LYS A 2 -15.03 -17.00 3.96
CA LYS A 2 -15.26 -17.94 2.83
C LYS A 2 -14.51 -17.55 1.53
N THR A 3 -14.11 -16.29 1.37
CA THR A 3 -13.52 -15.77 0.12
C THR A 3 -12.02 -16.12 -0.05
N LEU A 4 -11.28 -16.23 1.05
CA LEU A 4 -9.83 -16.51 1.01
C LEU A 4 -9.53 -17.96 0.59
N VAL A 5 -10.40 -18.91 0.93
CA VAL A 5 -10.26 -20.34 0.56
C VAL A 5 -10.36 -20.55 -0.96
N ALA A 6 -11.15 -19.72 -1.67
CA ALA A 6 -11.26 -19.80 -3.12
C ALA A 6 -10.02 -19.29 -3.88
N MET A 7 -9.13 -18.54 -3.19
CA MET A 7 -7.93 -17.94 -3.77
C MET A 7 -6.66 -18.78 -3.51
N ALA A 8 -6.67 -19.61 -2.47
CA ALA A 8 -5.50 -20.37 -2.01
C ALA A 8 -5.08 -21.55 -2.92
N GLY A 9 -5.90 -21.92 -3.92
CA GLY A 9 -5.61 -23.04 -4.83
C GLY A 9 -4.91 -22.64 -6.14
N ARG A 10 -4.42 -21.40 -6.27
CA ARG A 10 -3.80 -20.90 -7.50
C ARG A 10 -2.29 -20.73 -7.32
N ASP A 11 -1.51 -21.42 -8.14
CA ASP A 11 -0.05 -21.41 -8.05
C ASP A 11 0.59 -20.02 -8.27
N TRP A 12 -0.15 -19.08 -8.87
CA TRP A 12 0.31 -17.71 -9.14
C TRP A 12 -0.07 -16.70 -8.05
N LEU A 13 -0.81 -17.10 -7.01
CA LEU A 13 -1.32 -16.20 -5.98
C LEU A 13 -0.92 -16.65 -4.58
N THR A 14 -0.06 -15.88 -3.93
CA THR A 14 0.26 -16.04 -2.51
C THR A 14 -0.65 -15.15 -1.68
N VAL A 15 -1.37 -15.74 -0.72
CA VAL A 15 -2.22 -15.00 0.23
C VAL A 15 -1.55 -14.99 1.60
N VAL A 16 -1.25 -13.80 2.12
CA VAL A 16 -0.71 -13.62 3.47
C VAL A 16 -1.84 -13.17 4.39
N LEU A 17 -2.08 -13.90 5.47
CA LEU A 17 -3.06 -13.53 6.49
C LEU A 17 -2.38 -12.65 7.53
N LEU A 18 -2.88 -11.41 7.67
CA LEU A 18 -2.44 -10.52 8.72
C LEU A 18 -3.26 -10.76 9.99
N PRO A 19 -2.65 -10.71 11.18
CA PRO A 19 -3.39 -10.77 12.43
C PRO A 19 -4.38 -9.59 12.53
N GLY A 20 -5.54 -9.85 13.13
CA GLY A 20 -6.58 -8.83 13.27
C GLY A 20 -6.13 -7.68 14.17
N TYR A 21 -6.50 -6.45 13.79
CA TYR A 21 -6.24 -5.24 14.57
C TYR A 21 -4.75 -4.86 14.72
N VAL A 22 -3.89 -5.30 13.79
CA VAL A 22 -2.46 -4.98 13.76
C VAL A 22 -2.12 -4.14 12.51
N PRO A 23 -2.59 -2.86 12.45
CA PRO A 23 -2.43 -2.01 11.27
C PRO A 23 -0.96 -1.76 10.88
N GLU A 24 -0.03 -1.84 11.83
CA GLU A 24 1.40 -1.72 11.60
C GLU A 24 1.98 -2.81 10.69
N LEU A 25 1.29 -3.95 10.54
CA LEU A 25 1.67 -5.01 9.61
C LEU A 25 1.02 -4.86 8.23
N ASN A 26 0.16 -3.85 8.04
CA ASN A 26 -0.40 -3.56 6.73
C ASN A 26 0.46 -2.52 5.99
N PRO A 27 1.19 -2.90 4.92
CA PRO A 27 2.09 -1.99 4.20
C PRO A 27 1.37 -0.78 3.58
N VAL A 28 0.06 -0.89 3.35
CA VAL A 28 -0.78 0.20 2.86
C VAL A 28 -0.87 1.35 3.88
N GLU A 29 -0.77 1.09 5.19
CA GLU A 29 -0.75 2.14 6.21
C GLU A 29 0.51 3.01 6.12
N GLY A 30 1.67 2.39 5.88
CA GLY A 30 2.93 3.10 5.65
C GLY A 30 2.89 3.96 4.38
N LEU A 31 2.32 3.43 3.31
CA LEU A 31 2.06 4.17 2.07
C LEU A 31 1.14 5.38 2.32
N TRP A 32 0.04 5.20 3.07
CA TRP A 32 -0.88 6.27 3.42
C TRP A 32 -0.23 7.35 4.26
N ALA A 33 0.54 6.98 5.28
CA ALA A 33 1.30 7.92 6.09
C ALA A 33 2.25 8.76 5.21
N HIS A 34 2.96 8.12 4.27
CA HIS A 34 3.86 8.80 3.34
C HIS A 34 3.13 9.77 2.40
N ILE A 35 1.97 9.39 1.89
CA ILE A 35 1.15 10.23 1.00
C ILE A 35 0.59 11.43 1.77
N LYS A 36 0.08 11.22 2.98
CA LYS A 36 -0.59 12.25 3.81
C LYS A 36 0.38 13.26 4.42
N ARG A 37 1.67 12.93 4.55
CA ARG A 37 2.68 13.84 5.14
C ARG A 37 2.92 15.14 4.36
N SER A 38 2.70 15.15 3.05
CA SER A 38 2.95 16.29 2.17
C SER A 38 1.77 17.20 1.85
N PRO A 39 0.50 16.74 1.77
CA PRO A 39 -0.65 17.62 1.61
C PRO A 39 -0.97 18.45 2.86
N ALA A 40 -0.35 18.18 4.01
CA ALA A 40 -0.47 19.02 5.21
C ALA A 40 -0.14 20.50 4.96
N ASN A 41 0.64 20.80 3.91
CA ASN A 41 1.01 22.16 3.51
C ASN A 41 0.20 22.68 2.29
N LEU A 42 -0.84 21.99 1.86
CA LEU A 42 -1.59 22.33 0.66
C LEU A 42 -2.89 23.08 1.04
N ALA A 43 -2.96 24.38 0.77
CA ALA A 43 -4.19 25.16 0.87
C ALA A 43 -5.08 24.96 -0.38
N ALA A 44 -5.45 23.71 -0.66
CA ALA A 44 -6.31 23.40 -1.82
C ALA A 44 -7.64 24.14 -1.70
N ARG A 45 -8.03 24.85 -2.77
CA ARG A 45 -9.29 25.61 -2.79
C ARG A 45 -10.47 24.78 -3.31
N ALA A 46 -10.20 23.59 -3.85
CA ALA A 46 -11.19 22.65 -4.37
C ALA A 46 -10.74 21.19 -4.22
N LEU A 47 -11.70 20.28 -4.09
CA LEU A 47 -11.45 18.84 -3.97
C LEU A 47 -10.78 18.23 -5.20
N SER A 48 -11.10 18.73 -6.40
CA SER A 48 -10.50 18.28 -7.67
C SER A 48 -9.00 18.55 -7.75
N GLU A 49 -8.54 19.64 -7.12
CA GLU A 49 -7.12 19.97 -7.03
C GLU A 49 -6.39 18.96 -6.14
N LEU A 50 -6.97 18.64 -4.98
CA LEU A 50 -6.45 17.61 -4.08
C LEU A 50 -6.40 16.24 -4.76
N GLU A 51 -7.47 15.85 -5.45
CA GLU A 51 -7.54 14.58 -6.17
C GLU A 51 -6.47 14.48 -7.26
N THR A 52 -6.33 15.52 -8.08
CA THR A 52 -5.32 15.56 -9.16
C THR A 52 -3.91 15.41 -8.59
N ARG A 53 -3.62 16.08 -7.48
CA ARG A 53 -2.32 16.00 -6.79
C ARG A 53 -2.09 14.61 -6.21
N LEU A 54 -3.09 14.03 -5.56
CA LEU A 54 -3.03 12.68 -5.00
C LEU A 54 -2.74 11.65 -6.10
N ARG A 55 -3.47 11.71 -7.23
CA ARG A 55 -3.26 10.82 -8.39
C ARG A 55 -1.86 10.96 -8.97
N ARG A 56 -1.36 12.18 -9.16
CA ARG A 56 0.02 12.42 -9.65
C ARG A 56 1.06 11.85 -8.70
N ARG A 57 0.86 11.97 -7.39
CA ARG A 57 1.80 11.45 -6.38
C ARG A 57 1.78 9.93 -6.33
N LEU A 58 0.61 9.32 -6.35
CA LEU A 58 0.46 7.86 -6.47
C LEU A 58 1.16 7.35 -7.73
N LYS A 59 0.98 8.04 -8.86
CA LYS A 59 1.64 7.70 -10.12
C LYS A 59 3.17 7.83 -10.03
N ALA A 60 3.68 8.87 -9.39
CA ALA A 60 5.12 9.04 -9.16
C ALA A 60 5.70 7.94 -8.23
N LEU A 61 4.95 7.52 -7.21
CA LEU A 61 5.34 6.42 -6.33
C LEU A 61 5.34 5.07 -7.05
N GLN A 62 4.38 4.84 -7.98
CA GLN A 62 4.36 3.63 -8.82
C GLN A 62 5.65 3.46 -9.62
N TYR A 63 6.26 4.55 -10.10
CA TYR A 63 7.53 4.50 -10.82
C TYR A 63 8.77 4.38 -9.92
N ARG A 64 8.62 4.45 -8.59
CA ARG A 64 9.71 4.34 -7.61
C ARG A 64 9.61 3.00 -6.89
N HIS A 65 9.94 1.93 -7.60
CA HIS A 65 9.84 0.55 -7.12
C HIS A 65 10.57 0.29 -5.79
N SER A 66 11.70 0.97 -5.54
CA SER A 66 12.43 0.88 -4.27
C SER A 66 11.61 1.36 -3.06
N ASN A 67 10.81 2.42 -3.24
CA ASN A 67 9.93 2.93 -2.18
C ASN A 67 8.80 1.95 -1.89
N LEU A 68 8.25 1.31 -2.94
CA LEU A 68 7.21 0.29 -2.79
C LEU A 68 7.74 -0.95 -2.05
N GLY A 69 8.93 -1.41 -2.41
CA GLY A 69 9.63 -2.48 -1.68
C GLY A 69 9.88 -2.11 -0.22
N GLY A 70 10.25 -0.85 0.06
CA GLY A 70 10.46 -0.36 1.42
C GLY A 70 9.21 -0.42 2.31
N PHE A 71 8.02 -0.15 1.77
CA PHE A 71 6.77 -0.28 2.54
C PHE A 71 6.45 -1.73 2.92
N LEU A 72 6.75 -2.68 2.04
CA LEU A 72 6.61 -4.11 2.31
C LEU A 72 7.64 -4.60 3.33
N ALA A 73 8.90 -4.21 3.14
CA ALA A 73 9.99 -4.58 4.04
C ALA A 73 9.75 -4.08 5.47
N GLY A 74 9.16 -2.87 5.61
CA GLY A 74 8.78 -2.31 6.91
C GLY A 74 7.74 -3.14 7.69
N THR A 75 7.00 -4.02 7.02
CA THR A 75 6.04 -4.94 7.64
C THR A 75 6.52 -6.39 7.64
N GLY A 76 7.79 -6.64 7.28
CA GLY A 76 8.34 -8.00 7.16
C GLY A 76 7.83 -8.79 5.94
N LEU A 77 7.16 -8.13 4.99
CA LEU A 77 6.66 -8.74 3.76
C LEU A 77 7.65 -8.56 2.61
N THR A 78 7.67 -9.50 1.67
CA THR A 78 8.42 -9.39 0.41
C THR A 78 7.52 -9.74 -0.79
N LEU A 79 7.93 -9.32 -1.98
CA LEU A 79 7.32 -9.74 -3.24
C LEU A 79 7.80 -11.12 -3.71
N ASP A 80 8.87 -11.63 -3.11
CA ASP A 80 9.36 -12.97 -3.39
C ASP A 80 8.35 -14.01 -2.92
N ARG A 81 8.28 -15.13 -3.64
CA ARG A 81 7.45 -16.26 -3.25
C ARG A 81 7.96 -16.77 -1.89
N PRO A 82 7.11 -16.90 -0.87
CA PRO A 82 7.52 -17.58 0.36
C PRO A 82 7.85 -19.03 0.02
N ASN A 83 9.00 -19.51 0.53
CA ASN A 83 9.44 -20.90 0.40
C ASN A 83 8.48 -21.86 1.10
#